data_AF-A0A4V1N0N9-F1
#
_entry.id   AF-A0A4V1N0N9-F1
#
_cell.length_a   1.000
_cell.length_b   1.000
_cell.length_c   1.000
_cell.angle_alpha   90.00
_cell.angle_beta   90.00
_cell.angle_gamma   90.00
#
_symmetry.space_group_name_H-M   'P 1'
#
loop_
_entity.id
_entity.type
_entity.pdbx_description
1 polymer ?
#
loop_
_entity_poly.entity_id
_entity_poly.type
_entity_poly.pdbx_seq_one_letter_code
_entity_poly.pdbx_strand_id
1 'polypeptide(L)'
;MPYEPSIEDRLFRRGVTDGEVRQAMDLVREYLEDNVDQSGSDYEWWVRFEEFFTELCRPLSIPQLDAMEIAADSMLVHLGLPPWSMARIGLAVSRKGVADPDPVDQGSGNPRMTPES
;
A
#
# COMPACT_ATOMS: atom_id res chain seq x y z
N MET A 1 17.13 13.39 40.45
CA MET A 1 16.25 13.84 39.36
C MET A 1 15.30 12.69 39.05
N PRO A 2 14.00 12.76 39.33
CA PRO A 2 13.07 11.77 38.80
C PRO A 2 13.05 11.91 37.28
N TYR A 3 13.24 10.81 36.56
CA TYR A 3 13.15 10.74 35.12
C TYR A 3 11.70 11.04 34.73
N GLU A 4 11.44 12.20 34.12
CA GLU A 4 10.13 12.44 33.49
C GLU A 4 10.09 11.58 32.23
N PRO A 5 9.18 10.59 32.14
CA PRO A 5 9.04 9.79 30.94
C PRO A 5 8.71 10.71 29.77
N SER A 6 9.36 10.50 28.63
CA SER A 6 9.15 11.30 27.43
C SER A 6 7.69 11.23 26.99
N ILE A 7 7.23 12.21 26.20
CA ILE A 7 5.87 12.17 25.63
C ILE A 7 5.67 10.88 24.83
N GLU A 8 6.72 10.38 24.17
CA GLU A 8 6.75 9.07 23.51
C GLU A 8 6.48 7.93 24.50
N ASP A 9 7.20 7.89 25.64
CA ASP A 9 7.00 6.86 26.68
C ASP A 9 5.56 6.84 27.24
N ARG A 10 4.88 7.99 27.24
CA ARG A 10 3.50 8.14 27.73
C ARG A 10 2.45 7.76 26.67
N LEU A 11 2.74 7.98 25.39
CA LEU A 11 1.92 7.52 24.27
C LEU A 11 1.91 5.99 24.18
N PHE A 12 3.08 5.34 24.34
CA PHE A 12 3.18 3.87 24.36
C PHE A 12 2.57 3.22 25.61
N ARG A 13 2.46 3.94 26.73
CA ARG A 13 1.88 3.41 27.98
C ARG A 13 0.35 3.44 28.06
N ARG A 14 -0.34 4.19 27.19
CA ARG A 14 -1.80 4.42 27.31
C ARG A 14 -2.64 3.96 26.11
N GLY A 15 -2.03 3.45 25.04
CA GLY A 15 -2.74 2.83 23.94
C GLY A 15 -1.94 1.66 23.37
N VAL A 16 -2.61 0.51 23.21
CA VAL A 16 -2.09 -0.70 22.54
C VAL A 16 -1.05 -1.49 23.34
N THR A 17 -1.46 -1.99 24.52
CA THR A 17 -0.92 -3.24 25.08
C THR A 17 -1.46 -4.45 24.33
N ASP A 18 -1.42 -4.41 23.00
CA ASP A 18 -2.07 -5.40 22.17
C ASP A 18 -1.01 -6.31 21.57
N GLY A 19 -0.87 -7.49 22.17
CA GLY A 19 0.10 -8.49 21.72
C GLY A 19 -0.11 -8.84 20.25
N GLU A 20 -1.35 -8.78 19.77
CA GLU A 20 -1.74 -9.03 18.38
C GLU A 20 -1.15 -7.99 17.43
N VAL A 21 -1.26 -6.69 17.76
CA VAL A 21 -0.67 -5.60 16.95
C VAL A 21 0.85 -5.72 16.94
N ARG A 22 1.47 -6.00 18.09
CA ARG A 22 2.93 -6.20 18.14
C ARG A 22 3.37 -7.38 17.28
N GLN A 23 2.68 -8.51 17.37
CA GLN A 23 2.97 -9.68 16.55
C GLN A 23 2.79 -9.39 15.06
N ALA A 24 1.73 -8.67 14.69
CA ALA A 24 1.51 -8.26 13.31
C ALA A 24 2.60 -7.30 12.82
N MET A 25 3.05 -6.35 13.65
CA MET A 25 4.19 -5.48 13.32
C MET A 25 5.48 -6.27 13.07
N ASP A 26 5.74 -7.30 13.88
CA ASP A 26 6.93 -8.14 13.70
C ASP A 26 6.84 -8.94 12.38
N LEU A 27 5.66 -9.44 12.02
CA LEU A 27 5.43 -10.11 10.73
C LEU A 27 5.57 -9.15 9.53
N VAL A 28 5.11 -7.90 9.65
CA VAL A 28 5.35 -6.89 8.61
C VAL A 28 6.83 -6.61 8.45
N ARG A 29 7.59 -6.51 9.57
CA ARG A 29 9.04 -6.32 9.51
C ARG A 29 9.73 -7.48 8.80
N GLU A 30 9.41 -8.71 9.17
CA GLU A 30 9.95 -9.93 8.54
C GLU A 30 9.63 -9.95 7.04
N TYR A 31 8.38 -9.67 6.66
CA TYR A 31 8.00 -9.55 5.26
C TYR A 31 8.87 -8.53 4.51
N LEU A 32 9.06 -7.34 5.08
CA LEU A 32 9.84 -6.28 4.43
C LEU A 32 11.30 -6.67 4.30
N GLU A 33 11.91 -7.27 5.32
CA GLU A 33 13.29 -7.75 5.28
C GLU A 33 13.52 -8.79 4.19
N ASP A 34 12.57 -9.71 4.00
CA ASP A 34 12.68 -10.80 3.01
C ASP A 34 12.30 -10.39 1.59
N ASN A 35 11.49 -9.33 1.43
CA ASN A 35 10.84 -9.03 0.15
C ASN A 35 11.21 -7.67 -0.44
N VAL A 36 11.82 -6.73 0.29
CA VAL A 36 12.08 -5.37 -0.22
C VAL A 36 13.01 -5.34 -1.43
N ASP A 37 14.03 -6.20 -1.45
CA ASP A 37 15.03 -6.24 -2.52
C ASP A 37 14.68 -7.21 -3.67
N GLN A 38 13.46 -7.75 -3.68
CA GLN A 38 13.07 -8.70 -4.71
C GLN A 38 12.99 -8.06 -6.09
N SER A 39 13.62 -8.70 -7.08
CA SER A 39 13.52 -8.28 -8.48
C SER A 39 12.11 -8.52 -9.01
N GLY A 40 11.38 -7.45 -9.29
CA GLY A 40 10.02 -7.46 -9.83
C GLY A 40 9.60 -6.07 -10.26
N SER A 41 8.39 -5.94 -10.81
CA SER A 41 7.81 -4.61 -11.03
C SER A 41 7.27 -4.06 -9.71
N ASP A 42 7.38 -2.74 -9.50
CA ASP A 42 6.84 -2.06 -8.32
C ASP A 42 5.35 -2.40 -8.12
N TYR A 43 4.57 -2.46 -9.20
CA TYR A 43 3.15 -2.80 -9.15
C TYR A 43 2.93 -4.21 -8.58
N GLU A 44 3.66 -5.20 -9.06
CA GLU A 44 3.55 -6.59 -8.58
C GLU A 44 3.94 -6.71 -7.11
N TRP A 45 4.99 -6.01 -6.70
CA TRP A 45 5.41 -5.96 -5.31
C TRP A 45 4.31 -5.38 -4.40
N TRP A 46 3.74 -4.23 -4.78
CA TRP A 46 2.67 -3.59 -4.03
C TRP A 46 1.39 -4.42 -3.95
N VAL A 47 1.05 -5.17 -5.01
CA VAL A 47 -0.08 -6.10 -4.98
C VAL A 47 0.15 -7.22 -3.97
N ARG A 48 1.33 -7.84 -3.95
CA ARG A 48 1.68 -8.89 -2.98
C ARG A 48 1.68 -8.36 -1.55
N PHE A 49 2.20 -7.14 -1.34
CA PHE A 49 2.18 -6.50 -0.04
C PHE A 49 0.74 -6.22 0.42
N GLU A 50 -0.15 -5.75 -0.46
CA GLU A 50 -1.57 -5.55 -0.12
C GLU A 50 -2.26 -6.84 0.31
N GLU A 51 -2.04 -7.94 -0.42
CA GLU A 51 -2.62 -9.25 -0.11
C GLU A 51 -2.15 -9.72 1.26
N PHE A 52 -0.84 -9.68 1.51
CA PHE A 52 -0.24 -10.02 2.80
C PHE A 52 -0.81 -9.16 3.93
N PHE A 53 -0.78 -7.83 3.76
CA PHE A 53 -1.18 -6.89 4.80
C PHE A 53 -2.68 -7.00 5.11
N THR A 54 -3.51 -7.21 4.09
CA THR A 54 -4.97 -7.37 4.26
C THR A 54 -5.31 -8.66 5.01
N GLU A 55 -4.65 -9.78 4.70
CA GLU A 55 -4.86 -11.03 5.43
C GLU A 55 -4.37 -10.94 6.88
N LEU A 56 -3.20 -10.33 7.09
CA LEU A 56 -2.63 -10.12 8.43
C LEU A 56 -3.55 -9.26 9.31
N CYS A 57 -4.17 -8.25 8.72
CA CYS A 57 -5.03 -7.30 9.41
C CYS A 57 -6.47 -7.81 9.61
N ARG A 58 -6.90 -8.87 8.91
CA ARG A 58 -8.26 -9.42 8.99
C ARG A 58 -8.81 -9.66 10.41
N PRO A 59 -8.05 -10.19 11.39
CA PRO A 59 -8.58 -10.43 12.74
C PRO A 59 -8.62 -9.18 13.62
N LEU A 60 -8.04 -8.06 13.18
CA LEU A 60 -7.87 -6.86 13.99
C LEU A 60 -9.16 -6.02 14.03
N SER A 61 -9.42 -5.44 15.19
CA SER A 61 -10.43 -4.41 15.39
C SER A 61 -10.03 -3.09 14.71
N ILE A 62 -11.00 -2.20 14.49
CA ILE A 62 -10.77 -0.91 13.83
C ILE A 62 -9.64 -0.09 14.49
N PRO A 63 -9.58 0.08 15.83
CA PRO A 63 -8.48 0.82 16.45
C PRO A 63 -7.10 0.15 16.27
N GLN A 64 -7.06 -1.19 16.22
CA GLN A 64 -5.83 -1.94 15.96
C GLN A 64 -5.40 -1.83 14.49
N LEU A 65 -6.36 -1.78 13.55
CA LEU A 65 -6.10 -1.53 12.13
C LEU A 65 -5.47 -0.16 11.92
N ASP A 66 -6.01 0.88 12.54
CA ASP A 66 -5.45 2.24 12.45
C ASP A 66 -4.00 2.28 12.97
N ALA A 67 -3.75 1.61 14.10
CA ALA A 67 -2.39 1.49 14.65
C ALA A 67 -1.45 0.72 13.72
N MET A 68 -1.94 -0.34 13.08
CA MET A 68 -1.18 -1.13 12.11
C MET A 68 -0.88 -0.36 10.82
N GLU A 69 -1.82 0.42 10.30
CA GLU A 69 -1.58 1.26 9.12
C GLU A 69 -0.48 2.30 9.42
N ILE A 70 -0.53 2.97 10.58
CA ILE A 70 0.50 3.92 11.00
C ILE A 70 1.87 3.24 11.16
N ALA A 71 1.89 2.05 11.76
CA ALA A 71 3.12 1.28 11.95
C ALA A 71 3.73 0.87 10.60
N ALA A 72 2.93 0.36 9.68
CA ALA A 72 3.36 -0.03 8.34
C ALA A 72 3.89 1.17 7.54
N ASP A 73 3.17 2.30 7.54
CA ASP A 73 3.61 3.55 6.93
C ASP A 73 4.99 3.96 7.45
N SER A 74 5.18 3.89 8.77
CA SER A 74 6.45 4.25 9.41
C SER A 74 7.61 3.33 8.99
N MET A 75 7.36 2.01 8.89
CA MET A 75 8.37 1.03 8.47
C MET A 75 8.77 1.22 7.00
N LEU A 76 7.79 1.39 6.11
CA LEU A 76 8.02 1.60 4.68
C LEU A 76 8.84 2.86 4.42
N VAL A 77 8.50 3.96 5.08
CA VAL A 77 9.25 5.23 4.96
C VAL A 77 10.70 5.07 5.43
N HIS A 78 10.96 4.31 6.50
CA HIS A 78 12.33 4.04 6.95
C HIS A 78 13.16 3.24 5.92
N LEU A 79 12.49 2.43 5.10
CA LEU A 79 13.11 1.70 3.99
C LEU A 79 13.19 2.53 2.69
N GLY A 80 12.79 3.81 2.72
CA GLY A 80 12.78 4.68 1.55
C GLY A 80 11.62 4.42 0.58
N LEU A 81 10.62 3.64 0.99
CA LEU A 81 9.43 3.35 0.19
C LEU A 81 8.30 4.35 0.49
N PRO A 82 7.37 4.56 -0.46
CA PRO A 82 6.12 5.26 -0.19
C PRO A 82 5.34 4.66 1.00
N PRO A 83 4.64 5.48 1.80
CA PRO A 83 3.71 4.99 2.81
C PRO A 83 2.64 4.08 2.20
N TRP A 84 2.21 3.05 2.94
CA TRP A 84 1.15 2.12 2.52
C TRP A 84 -0.16 2.87 2.21
N SER A 85 -0.53 3.83 3.06
CA SER A 85 -1.73 4.66 2.86
C SER A 85 -1.76 5.35 1.49
N MET A 86 -0.61 5.78 0.96
CA MET A 86 -0.47 6.35 -0.37
C MET A 86 -0.40 5.28 -1.47
N ALA A 87 0.39 4.23 -1.26
CA ALA A 87 0.54 3.13 -2.22
C ALA A 87 -0.80 2.46 -2.54
N ARG A 88 -1.66 2.26 -1.55
CA ARG A 88 -3.03 1.73 -1.71
C ARG A 88 -3.88 2.58 -2.66
N ILE A 89 -3.79 3.91 -2.57
CA ILE A 89 -4.50 4.81 -3.49
C ILE A 89 -3.96 4.66 -4.91
N GLY A 90 -2.63 4.59 -5.06
CA GLY A 90 -1.96 4.33 -6.34
C GLY A 90 -2.44 3.03 -6.98
N LEU A 91 -2.45 1.93 -6.22
CA LEU A 91 -2.96 0.63 -6.65
C LEU A 91 -4.43 0.70 -7.10
N ALA A 92 -5.28 1.37 -6.33
CA ALA A 92 -6.69 1.53 -6.68
C ALA A 92 -6.89 2.30 -8.00
N VAL A 93 -6.06 3.32 -8.25
CA VAL A 93 -6.07 4.06 -9.52
C VAL A 93 -5.56 3.19 -10.66
N SER A 94 -4.44 2.49 -10.49
CA SER A 94 -3.88 1.58 -11.50
C SER A 94 -4.88 0.49 -11.92
N ARG A 95 -5.59 -0.11 -10.95
CA ARG A 95 -6.64 -1.11 -11.22
C ARG A 95 -7.81 -0.55 -12.01
N LYS A 96 -8.21 0.70 -11.76
CA LYS A 96 -9.26 1.37 -12.52
C LYS A 96 -8.82 1.74 -13.94
N GLY A 97 -7.58 2.19 -14.12
CA GLY A 97 -7.03 2.49 -15.44
C GLY A 97 -6.89 1.28 -16.36
N VAL A 98 -6.73 0.07 -15.80
CA VAL A 98 -6.74 -1.20 -16.55
C VAL A 98 -8.17 -1.61 -16.97
N ALA A 99 -9.20 -1.12 -16.27
CA ALA A 99 -10.60 -1.47 -16.53
C ALA A 99 -11.28 -0.64 -17.62
N ASP A 100 -10.60 0.36 -18.20
CA ASP A 100 -11.10 1.16 -19.31
C ASP A 100 -10.36 0.78 -20.60
N PRO A 101 -10.80 -0.25 -21.35
CA PRO A 101 -10.36 -0.41 -22.71
C PRO A 101 -10.95 0.75 -23.53
N ASP A 102 -10.08 1.59 -24.08
CA ASP A 102 -10.43 2.69 -24.99
C ASP A 102 -11.57 2.28 -25.95
N PRO A 103 -12.58 3.13 -26.18
CA PRO A 103 -13.53 2.91 -27.24
C PRO A 103 -12.77 2.90 -28.56
N VAL A 104 -12.80 1.76 -29.24
CA VAL A 104 -12.20 1.58 -30.56
C VAL A 104 -12.63 2.73 -31.47
N ASP A 105 -11.68 3.59 -31.85
CA ASP A 105 -11.83 4.53 -32.96
C ASP A 105 -11.88 3.72 -34.26
N GLN A 106 -13.08 3.25 -34.62
CA GLN A 106 -13.36 2.73 -35.95
C GLN A 106 -14.00 3.83 -36.80
N GLY A 107 -13.19 4.46 -37.66
CA GLY A 107 -13.72 5.04 -38.89
C GLY A 107 -13.04 6.30 -39.38
N SER A 108 -11.75 6.20 -39.73
CA SER A 108 -11.17 7.05 -40.77
C SER A 108 -11.96 6.86 -42.08
N GLY A 109 -12.98 7.69 -42.30
CA GLY A 109 -13.67 7.83 -43.57
C GLY A 109 -12.75 8.50 -44.58
N ASN A 110 -12.06 7.70 -45.39
CA ASN A 110 -11.24 8.16 -46.49
C ASN A 110 -12.15 8.58 -47.68
N PRO A 111 -12.21 9.85 -48.10
CA PRO A 111 -13.00 10.22 -49.28
C PRO A 111 -12.26 9.78 -50.54
N ARG A 112 -12.86 8.82 -51.24
CA ARG A 112 -12.42 8.27 -52.52
C ARG A 112 -12.40 9.39 -53.57
N MET A 113 -11.21 9.79 -54.03
CA MET A 113 -11.05 10.62 -55.23
C MET A 113 -11.62 9.88 -56.44
N THR A 114 -12.60 10.47 -57.11
CA THR A 114 -13.02 10.10 -58.48
C THR A 114 -12.28 11.02 -59.46
N PRO A 115 -11.61 10.50 -60.50
CA PRO A 115 -11.00 11.34 -61.51
C PRO A 115 -12.06 11.81 -62.52
N GLU A 116 -11.94 13.07 -62.91
CA GLU A 116 -12.69 13.69 -64.02
C GLU A 116 -12.37 13.01 -65.36
N SER A 117 -13.40 12.81 -66.20
CA SER A 117 -13.34 12.80 -67.67
C SER A 117 -14.76 12.93 -68.23
#